data_AF-U1ZER4-F1
#
_entry.id   AF-U1ZER4-F1
#
_cell.length_a   1.000
_cell.length_b   1.000
_cell.length_c   1.000
_cell.angle_alpha   90.00
_cell.angle_beta   90.00
_cell.angle_gamma   90.00
#
_symmetry.space_group_name_H-M   'P 1'
#
loop_
_entity.id
_entity.type
_entity.pdbx_description
1 polymer ?
#
loop_
_entity_poly.entity_id
_entity_poly.type
_entity_poly.pdbx_seq_one_letter_code
_entity_poly.pdbx_strand_id
1 'polypeptide(L)' 'MVLKAIGITASIVGTRADLQEALDFACEGLVKATVQADRLDDINAIFARKRGGQIEGRVVLQF' A
#
# COMPACT_ATOMS: atom_id res chain seq x y z
N MET A 1 -16.51 6.23 -31.95
CA MET A 1 -16.69 5.01 -31.13
C MET A 1 -17.56 5.36 -29.94
N VAL A 2 -18.81 4.88 -29.88
CA VAL A 2 -19.80 5.35 -28.87
C VAL A 2 -20.23 4.25 -27.89
N LEU A 3 -20.24 2.97 -28.26
CA LEU A 3 -20.51 1.87 -27.34
C LEU A 3 -19.30 0.93 -27.23
N LYS A 4 -18.49 1.11 -26.19
CA LYS A 4 -17.42 0.17 -25.80
C LYS A 4 -17.80 -0.72 -24.60
N ALA A 5 -18.98 -0.49 -24.00
CA ALA A 5 -19.45 -1.21 -22.81
C ALA A 5 -18.40 -1.30 -21.68
N ILE A 6 -17.67 -0.21 -21.43
CA ILE A 6 -16.67 -0.15 -20.36
C ILE A 6 -17.41 0.02 -19.03
N GLY A 7 -17.23 -0.93 -18.12
CA GLY A 7 -17.70 -0.82 -16.73
C GLY A 7 -16.72 -0.01 -15.89
N ILE A 8 -17.24 0.86 -15.03
CA ILE A 8 -16.45 1.63 -14.07
C ILE A 8 -16.99 1.29 -12.67
N THR A 9 -16.12 0.78 -11.82
CA THR A 9 -16.43 0.43 -10.42
C THR A 9 -15.56 1.24 -9.49
N ALA A 10 -16.16 1.85 -8.47
CA ALA A 10 -15.42 2.48 -7.37
C ALA A 10 -15.05 1.44 -6.32
N SER A 11 -13.89 1.61 -5.67
CA SER A 11 -13.44 0.77 -4.57
C SER A 11 -12.79 1.64 -3.50
N ILE A 12 -13.05 1.32 -2.23
CA ILE A 12 -12.48 2.01 -1.07
C ILE A 12 -12.12 0.98 0.00
N VAL A 13 -10.83 0.70 0.14
CA VAL A 13 -10.30 -0.28 1.11
C VAL A 13 -10.97 -1.67 0.93
N GLY A 14 -10.63 -2.63 1.79
CA GLY A 14 -11.29 -3.92 1.88
C GLY A 14 -12.10 -4.06 3.17
N THR A 15 -12.97 -5.07 3.20
CA THR A 15 -13.64 -5.53 4.41
C THR A 15 -12.65 -6.20 5.37
N ARG A 16 -13.12 -6.56 6.57
CA ARG A 16 -12.30 -7.37 7.50
C ARG A 16 -12.00 -8.76 6.94
N ALA A 17 -12.89 -9.33 6.13
CA ALA A 17 -12.65 -10.62 5.48
C ALA A 17 -11.55 -10.48 4.42
N ASP A 18 -11.59 -9.41 3.62
CA ASP A 18 -10.57 -9.13 2.60
C ASP A 18 -9.18 -8.96 3.24
N LEU A 19 -9.10 -8.32 4.43
CA LEU A 19 -7.86 -8.21 5.18
C LEU A 19 -7.33 -9.58 5.62
N GLN A 20 -8.20 -10.46 6.12
CA GLN A 20 -7.80 -11.80 6.53
C GLN A 20 -7.21 -12.58 5.35
N GLU A 21 -7.90 -12.58 4.22
CA GLU A 21 -7.43 -13.23 2.99
C GLU A 21 -6.09 -12.65 2.51
N ALA A 22 -5.93 -11.32 2.55
CA ALA A 22 -4.68 -10.67 2.18
C ALA A 22 -3.50 -11.06 3.10
N LEU A 23 -3.76 -11.26 4.40
CA LEU A 23 -2.76 -11.75 5.36
C LEU A 23 -2.42 -13.22 5.10
N ASP A 24 -3.41 -14.05 4.76
CA ASP A 24 -3.19 -15.45 4.44
C ASP A 24 -2.27 -15.60 3.21
N PHE A 25 -2.50 -14.83 2.15
CA PHE A 25 -1.59 -14.79 0.98
C PHE A 25 -0.18 -14.32 1.33
N ALA A 26 -0.03 -13.37 2.25
CA ALA A 26 1.26 -12.91 2.71
C ALA A 26 1.99 -13.98 3.55
N CYS A 27 1.26 -14.70 4.42
CA CYS A 27 1.77 -15.82 5.21
C CYS A 27 2.24 -16.98 4.33
N GLU A 28 1.50 -17.30 3.27
CA GLU A 28 1.88 -18.29 2.26
C GLU A 28 3.04 -17.82 1.36
N GLY A 29 3.46 -16.55 1.47
CA GLY A 29 4.56 -15.98 0.69
C GLY A 29 4.20 -15.69 -0.77
N LEU A 30 2.93 -15.81 -1.14
CA LEU A 30 2.41 -15.51 -2.48
C LEU A 30 2.46 -14.00 -2.79
N VAL A 31 2.43 -13.17 -1.75
CA VAL A 31 2.54 -11.71 -1.84
C VAL A 31 3.63 -11.21 -0.90
N LYS A 32 4.49 -10.31 -1.40
CA LYS A 32 5.52 -9.63 -0.60
C LYS A 32 5.40 -8.12 -0.78
N ALA A 33 5.26 -7.40 0.32
CA ALA A 33 5.23 -5.95 0.30
C ALA A 33 6.65 -5.37 0.21
N THR A 34 6.86 -4.43 -0.70
CA THR A 34 8.09 -3.60 -0.73
C THR A 34 8.02 -2.58 0.40
N VAL A 35 8.78 -2.83 1.46
CA VAL A 35 8.81 -1.96 2.66
C VAL A 35 10.23 -1.61 3.05
N GLN A 36 10.39 -0.43 3.61
CA GLN A 36 11.62 0.03 4.27
C GLN A 36 11.27 0.52 5.67
N ALA A 37 12.10 0.18 6.66
CA ALA A 37 11.91 0.62 8.03
C ALA A 37 12.54 1.99 8.26
N ASP A 38 11.91 2.83 9.07
CA ASP A 38 12.47 4.12 9.50
C ASP A 38 12.00 4.45 10.93
N ARG A 39 12.62 5.44 11.56
CA ARG A 39 12.32 5.84 12.95
C ARG A 39 11.22 6.89 12.98
N LEU A 40 10.43 6.89 14.05
CA LEU A 40 9.43 7.95 14.27
C LEU A 40 10.08 9.35 14.38
N ASP A 41 11.30 9.42 14.91
CA ASP A 41 12.07 10.67 15.03
C ASP A 41 12.28 11.37 13.67
N ASP A 42 12.36 10.60 12.59
CA ASP A 42 12.65 11.07 11.23
C ASP A 42 11.40 11.40 10.40
N ILE A 43 10.22 11.46 11.03
CA ILE A 43 8.92 11.59 10.36
C ILE A 43 8.84 12.74 9.35
N ASN A 44 9.44 13.89 9.66
CA ASN A 44 9.43 15.05 8.79
C ASN A 44 10.26 14.82 7.51
N ALA A 45 11.40 14.16 7.64
CA ALA A 45 12.25 13.78 6.50
C ALA A 45 11.53 12.74 5.62
N ILE A 46 10.87 11.75 6.24
CA ILE A 46 10.05 10.75 5.54
C ILE A 46 8.97 11.43 4.69
N PHE A 47 8.24 12.40 5.25
CA PHE A 47 7.22 13.13 4.49
C PHE A 47 7.79 14.00 3.37
N ALA A 48 8.97 14.60 3.56
CA ALA A 48 9.66 15.34 2.50
C ALA A 48 10.00 14.42 1.32
N ARG A 49 10.59 13.24 1.58
CA ARG A 49 10.88 12.23 0.55
C ARG A 49 9.60 11.73 -0.13
N LYS A 50 8.52 11.50 0.63
CA LYS A 50 7.21 11.09 0.09
C LYS A 50 6.67 12.11 -0.92
N ARG A 51 6.67 13.40 -0.57
CA ARG A 51 6.20 14.47 -1.46
C ARG A 51 7.11 14.63 -2.69
N GLY A 52 8.40 14.37 -2.53
CA GLY A 52 9.37 14.37 -3.63
C GLY A 52 9.32 13.12 -4.53
N GLY A 53 8.44 12.15 -4.26
CA GLY A 53 8.36 10.91 -5.05
C GLY A 53 9.56 9.97 -4.87
N GLN A 54 10.32 10.11 -3.77
CA GLN A 54 11.57 9.38 -3.51
C GLN A 54 11.35 8.10 -2.68
N ILE A 55 10.11 7.65 -2.52
CA ILE A 55 9.78 6.44 -1.77
C ILE A 55 9.20 5.41 -2.73
N GLU A 56 9.93 4.31 -2.90
CA GLU A 56 9.39 3.09 -3.48
C GLU A 56 8.64 2.30 -2.40
N GLY A 57 7.45 1.79 -2.71
CA GLY A 57 6.66 0.99 -1.77
C GLY A 57 6.13 1.79 -0.57
N ARG A 58 6.47 1.35 0.65
CA ARG A 58 6.01 1.96 1.92
C ARG A 58 7.15 2.09 2.92
N VAL A 59 7.12 3.19 3.69
CA VAL A 59 7.94 3.32 4.90
C VAL A 59 7.11 2.83 6.09
N VAL A 60 7.67 1.92 6.89
CA VAL A 60 7.06 1.41 8.12
C VAL A 60 7.85 1.96 9.31
N LEU A 61 7.15 2.61 10.24
CA LEU A 61 7.78 3.24 11.40
C LEU A 61 8.04 2.20 12.49
N GLN A 62 9.26 2.17 13.00
CA GLN A 62 9.63 1.39 14.19
C GLN A 62 9.49 2.27 15.44
N PHE A 63 8.85 1.73 16.47
CA PHE A 63 8.60 2.36 17.77
C PHE A 63 8.93 1.40 18.91
#